data_AF-A0A357I3Q8-F1
#
_entry.id   AF-A0A357I3Q8-F1
#
_cell.length_a   1.000
_cell.length_b   1.000
_cell.length_c   1.000
_cell.angle_alpha   90.00
_cell.angle_beta   90.00
_cell.angle_gamma   90.00
#
_symmetry.space_group_name_H-M   'P 1'
#
loop_
_entity.id
_entity.type
_entity.pdbx_description
1 polymer ?
#
loop_
_entity_poly.entity_id
_entity_poly.type
_entity_poly.pdbx_seq_one_letter_code
_entity_poly.pdbx_strand_id
1 'polypeptide(L)'
;ADFPEPYSELERDGCAAFKAVMESAVELRKLEPWKRLNDCDIFGIEDPETGGIHIVSVLGAGKDIFSLHMHRAPYALGFWREALDDPAGMTPDAVLHRSSMIELEFCNKADLEEPDLALYERVGMDTPPRGRKRWVRFRTYRPRTFPWFPQPEELLQLDLGMRLCHRYLKLMAEAASPESFLMEPDADQGLPSTLKVFRLSDAAKPSETNKWTLSDVGIDWDSCQAPSEPYQPSEFELHQLAELPKQAGVWELGAIFLPAPAMTATGPVIPVIAIALDVRMEQPPQPHLSTDLEASPSKVLWDALKIKALEAQALPSEIHVSTDVAESSLQAFAKLSGVKVQRVESLPLLGGLFQTMAQGMGR
;
A
#
# COMPACT_ATOMS: atom_id res chain seq x y z
N ALA A 1 0.59 24.63 3.95
CA ALA A 1 0.16 24.68 2.55
C ALA A 1 -1.33 24.39 2.55
N ASP A 2 -2.13 25.22 1.88
CA ASP A 2 -3.54 24.90 1.67
C ASP A 2 -3.59 23.82 0.59
N PHE A 3 -3.93 22.61 0.98
CA PHE A 3 -4.13 21.52 0.01
C PHE A 3 -5.51 21.72 -0.63
N PRO A 4 -5.62 21.65 -1.97
CA PRO A 4 -6.90 21.85 -2.63
C PRO A 4 -7.91 20.80 -2.14
N GLU A 5 -9.17 21.22 -2.01
CA GLU A 5 -10.23 20.28 -1.64
C GLU A 5 -10.30 19.15 -2.68
N PRO A 6 -10.48 17.88 -2.25
CA PRO A 6 -10.61 16.77 -3.18
C PRO A 6 -11.69 17.05 -4.25
N TYR A 7 -11.38 16.69 -5.50
CA TYR A 7 -12.24 16.89 -6.68
C TYR A 7 -12.54 18.33 -7.10
N SER A 8 -12.08 19.35 -6.37
CA SER A 8 -12.33 20.77 -6.73
C SER A 8 -11.78 21.13 -8.13
N GLU A 9 -10.63 20.57 -8.49
CA GLU A 9 -9.93 20.77 -9.75
C GLU A 9 -10.22 19.67 -10.80
N LEU A 10 -11.26 18.85 -10.59
CA LEU A 10 -11.58 17.75 -11.51
C LEU A 10 -11.90 18.29 -12.92
N GLU A 11 -11.06 17.93 -13.89
CA GLU A 11 -11.23 18.29 -15.30
C GLU A 11 -12.34 17.48 -15.98
N ARG A 12 -12.70 17.85 -17.21
CA ARG A 12 -13.79 17.23 -17.96
C ARG A 12 -13.61 15.71 -18.14
N ASP A 13 -12.40 15.27 -18.48
CA ASP A 13 -12.11 13.86 -18.70
C ASP A 13 -12.14 13.09 -17.39
N GLY A 14 -11.65 13.69 -16.30
CA GLY A 14 -11.79 13.16 -14.94
C GLY A 14 -13.25 13.02 -14.51
N CYS A 15 -14.09 14.02 -14.79
CA CYS A 15 -15.53 13.96 -14.52
C CYS A 15 -16.20 12.80 -15.28
N ALA A 16 -15.83 12.61 -16.55
CA ALA A 16 -16.36 11.52 -17.38
C ALA A 16 -15.92 10.14 -16.85
N ALA A 17 -14.66 10.00 -16.44
CA ALA A 17 -14.13 8.77 -15.85
C ALA A 17 -14.87 8.39 -14.57
N PHE A 18 -15.02 9.33 -13.63
CA PHE A 18 -15.78 9.12 -12.40
C PHE A 18 -17.23 8.74 -12.68
N LYS A 19 -17.90 9.46 -13.59
CA LYS A 19 -19.28 9.13 -13.95
C LYS A 19 -19.42 7.70 -14.46
N ALA A 20 -18.57 7.28 -15.38
CA ALA A 20 -18.60 5.93 -15.94
C ALA A 20 -18.38 4.86 -14.86
N VAL A 21 -17.42 5.07 -13.95
CA VAL A 21 -17.13 4.14 -12.85
C VAL A 21 -18.30 4.11 -11.85
N MET A 22 -18.93 5.24 -11.55
CA MET A 22 -20.12 5.30 -10.68
C MET A 22 -21.32 4.56 -11.30
N GLU A 23 -21.53 4.69 -12.60
CA GLU A 23 -22.57 3.93 -13.32
C GLU A 23 -22.28 2.42 -13.29
N SER A 24 -21.02 2.02 -13.51
CA SER A 24 -20.54 0.63 -13.38
C SER A 24 -20.79 0.07 -11.96
N ALA A 25 -20.50 0.87 -10.93
CA ALA A 25 -20.77 0.54 -9.53
C ALA A 25 -22.27 0.34 -9.25
N VAL A 26 -23.14 1.16 -9.84
CA VAL A 26 -24.60 1.00 -9.72
C VAL A 26 -25.07 -0.32 -10.34
N GLU A 27 -24.50 -0.74 -11.48
CA GLU A 27 -24.81 -2.04 -12.08
C GLU A 27 -24.30 -3.21 -11.22
N LEU A 28 -23.05 -3.14 -10.73
CA LEU A 28 -22.51 -4.13 -9.81
C LEU A 28 -23.39 -4.28 -8.56
N ARG A 29 -23.90 -3.15 -8.03
CA ARG A 29 -24.80 -3.16 -6.88
C ARG A 29 -26.07 -3.97 -7.10
N LYS A 30 -26.61 -3.97 -8.32
CA LYS A 30 -27.83 -4.73 -8.67
C LYS A 30 -27.55 -6.24 -8.72
N LEU A 31 -26.33 -6.64 -9.03
CA LEU A 31 -25.91 -8.05 -9.04
C LEU A 31 -25.79 -8.64 -7.63
N GLU A 32 -25.54 -7.79 -6.62
CA GLU A 32 -25.38 -8.18 -5.22
C GLU A 32 -24.34 -9.31 -5.04
N PRO A 33 -23.07 -9.12 -5.48
CA PRO A 33 -22.07 -10.18 -5.52
C PRO A 33 -21.83 -10.86 -4.16
N TRP A 34 -21.96 -10.11 -3.07
CA TRP A 34 -21.89 -10.59 -1.68
C TRP A 34 -22.96 -11.63 -1.28
N LYS A 35 -23.97 -11.89 -2.12
CA LYS A 35 -24.90 -13.01 -1.92
C LYS A 35 -24.29 -14.35 -2.33
N ARG A 36 -23.19 -14.32 -3.08
CA ARG A 36 -22.51 -15.51 -3.62
C ARG A 36 -21.06 -15.61 -3.16
N LEU A 37 -20.42 -14.49 -2.90
CA LEU A 37 -19.03 -14.38 -2.47
C LEU A 37 -18.96 -13.87 -1.02
N ASN A 38 -18.06 -14.43 -0.24
CA ASN A 38 -17.60 -13.87 1.03
C ASN A 38 -16.30 -13.07 0.83
N ASP A 39 -15.83 -12.44 1.91
CA ASP A 39 -14.65 -11.58 1.93
C ASP A 39 -13.34 -12.30 1.61
N CYS A 40 -13.27 -13.62 1.83
CA CYS A 40 -12.14 -14.46 1.47
C CYS A 40 -12.27 -15.09 0.06
N ASP A 41 -13.43 -15.03 -0.60
CA ASP A 41 -13.63 -15.55 -1.96
C ASP A 41 -13.01 -14.61 -3.00
N ILE A 42 -11.68 -14.64 -3.08
CA ILE A 42 -10.88 -13.76 -3.93
C ILE A 42 -10.61 -14.33 -5.32
N PHE A 43 -10.37 -13.42 -6.28
CA PHE A 43 -9.83 -13.79 -7.59
C PHE A 43 -8.79 -12.78 -8.06
N GLY A 44 -7.87 -13.23 -8.90
CA GLY A 44 -6.79 -12.42 -9.45
C GLY A 44 -7.10 -11.79 -10.81
N ILE A 45 -6.41 -10.69 -11.11
CA ILE A 45 -6.32 -10.09 -12.44
C ILE A 45 -4.83 -9.86 -12.71
N GLU A 46 -4.30 -10.54 -13.71
CA GLU A 46 -2.91 -10.35 -14.13
C GLU A 46 -2.77 -9.04 -14.90
N ASP A 47 -1.84 -8.19 -14.47
CA ASP A 47 -1.44 -6.99 -15.18
C ASP A 47 -0.64 -7.40 -16.43
N PRO A 48 -1.13 -7.08 -17.65
CA PRO A 48 -0.45 -7.47 -18.89
C PRO A 48 0.90 -6.76 -19.10
N GLU A 49 1.15 -5.63 -18.43
CA GLU A 49 2.41 -4.88 -18.57
C GLU A 49 3.50 -5.42 -17.63
N THR A 50 3.14 -5.72 -16.38
CA THR A 50 4.10 -6.10 -15.34
C THR A 50 4.13 -7.60 -15.04
N GLY A 51 3.07 -8.34 -15.39
CA GLY A 51 2.84 -9.72 -14.96
C GLY A 51 2.43 -9.85 -13.49
N GLY A 52 2.30 -8.74 -12.76
CA GLY A 52 1.84 -8.73 -11.37
C GLY A 52 0.37 -9.12 -11.25
N ILE A 53 -0.03 -9.73 -10.14
CA ILE A 53 -1.43 -10.14 -9.90
C ILE A 53 -2.09 -9.15 -8.94
N HIS A 54 -3.07 -8.41 -9.44
CA HIS A 54 -4.03 -7.69 -8.61
C HIS A 54 -5.04 -8.70 -8.01
N ILE A 55 -5.56 -8.42 -6.83
CA ILE A 55 -6.57 -9.28 -6.17
C ILE A 55 -7.87 -8.50 -5.98
N VAL A 56 -8.99 -9.10 -6.37
CA VAL A 56 -10.33 -8.58 -6.12
C VAL A 56 -10.97 -9.35 -4.96
N SER A 57 -11.49 -8.62 -3.98
CA SER A 57 -12.29 -9.15 -2.87
C SER A 57 -13.66 -8.45 -2.82
N VAL A 58 -14.68 -9.17 -2.36
CA VAL A 58 -16.05 -8.66 -2.22
C VAL A 58 -16.51 -8.81 -0.78
N LEU A 59 -16.84 -7.69 -0.14
CA LEU A 59 -17.40 -7.65 1.20
C LEU A 59 -18.93 -7.52 1.14
N GLY A 60 -19.60 -8.11 2.13
CA GLY A 60 -21.06 -7.96 2.29
C GLY A 60 -21.81 -9.19 2.77
N ALA A 61 -21.16 -10.35 2.86
CA ALA A 61 -21.77 -11.55 3.42
C ALA A 61 -22.26 -11.32 4.86
N GLY A 62 -21.53 -10.51 5.63
CA GLY A 62 -21.90 -10.05 6.99
C GLY A 62 -23.00 -8.97 7.06
N LYS A 63 -23.44 -8.40 5.92
CA LYS A 63 -24.54 -7.42 5.78
C LYS A 63 -24.32 -6.01 6.36
N ASP A 64 -23.16 -5.73 6.96
CA ASP A 64 -22.85 -4.41 7.52
C ASP A 64 -22.15 -3.49 6.50
N ILE A 65 -21.11 -4.00 5.86
CA ILE A 65 -20.29 -3.31 4.86
C ILE A 65 -20.49 -4.00 3.52
N PHE A 66 -20.82 -3.23 2.47
CA PHE A 66 -20.95 -3.74 1.11
C PHE A 66 -19.90 -3.07 0.25
N SER A 67 -18.85 -3.80 -0.12
CA SER A 67 -17.67 -3.21 -0.74
C SER A 67 -17.06 -4.15 -1.78
N LEU A 68 -16.37 -3.58 -2.76
CA LEU A 68 -15.44 -4.29 -3.63
C LEU A 68 -14.07 -3.65 -3.49
N HIS A 69 -13.07 -4.47 -3.18
CA HIS A 69 -11.68 -4.06 -3.05
C HIS A 69 -10.88 -4.57 -4.24
N MET A 70 -10.09 -3.69 -4.83
CA MET A 70 -9.08 -4.02 -5.84
C MET A 70 -7.70 -3.79 -5.23
N HIS A 71 -7.11 -4.84 -4.68
CA HIS A 71 -5.77 -4.85 -4.12
C HIS A 71 -4.73 -4.87 -5.24
N ARG A 72 -3.73 -4.00 -5.15
CA ARG A 72 -2.80 -3.73 -6.24
C ARG A 72 -1.52 -4.55 -6.15
N ALA A 73 -1.09 -5.17 -7.24
CA ALA A 73 0.29 -5.61 -7.38
C ALA A 73 1.26 -4.42 -7.21
N PRO A 74 2.49 -4.65 -6.73
CA PRO A 74 3.04 -5.94 -6.28
C PRO A 74 2.59 -6.34 -4.86
N TYR A 75 1.90 -5.47 -4.12
CA TYR A 75 1.58 -5.68 -2.70
C TYR A 75 0.41 -6.65 -2.44
N ALA A 76 -0.47 -6.86 -3.42
CA ALA A 76 -1.73 -7.59 -3.24
C ALA A 76 -1.54 -9.01 -2.69
N LEU A 77 -0.64 -9.80 -3.28
CA LEU A 77 -0.40 -11.18 -2.85
C LEU A 77 0.21 -11.25 -1.44
N GLY A 78 1.08 -10.30 -1.08
CA GLY A 78 1.64 -10.27 0.28
C GLY A 78 0.64 -9.88 1.34
N PHE A 79 -0.25 -8.92 1.03
CA PHE A 79 -1.38 -8.61 1.89
C PHE A 79 -2.27 -9.84 2.12
N TRP A 80 -2.62 -10.56 1.04
CA TRP A 80 -3.50 -11.74 1.13
C TRP A 80 -2.81 -12.96 1.75
N ARG A 81 -1.51 -13.13 1.56
CA ARG A 81 -0.71 -14.13 2.29
C ARG A 81 -0.91 -13.95 3.79
N GLU A 82 -0.64 -12.74 4.28
CA GLU A 82 -0.75 -12.43 5.71
C GLU A 82 -2.19 -12.55 6.21
N ALA A 83 -3.16 -12.07 5.43
CA ALA A 83 -4.57 -12.15 5.79
C ALA A 83 -5.12 -13.58 5.90
N LEU A 84 -4.57 -14.51 5.13
CA LEU A 84 -4.96 -15.91 5.15
C LEU A 84 -4.15 -16.74 6.16
N ASP A 85 -2.86 -16.43 6.35
CA ASP A 85 -1.94 -17.17 7.23
C ASP A 85 -2.06 -16.74 8.71
N ASP A 86 -2.19 -15.44 8.98
CA ASP A 86 -2.38 -14.88 10.32
C ASP A 86 -3.50 -13.81 10.33
N PRO A 87 -4.77 -14.23 10.25
CA PRO A 87 -5.90 -13.30 10.34
C PRO A 87 -5.92 -12.47 11.63
N ALA A 88 -5.36 -13.00 12.73
CA ALA A 88 -5.32 -12.29 14.02
C ALA A 88 -4.28 -11.15 14.01
N GLY A 89 -3.20 -11.29 13.24
CA GLY A 89 -2.22 -10.25 12.98
C GLY A 89 -2.74 -9.09 12.12
N MET A 90 -3.81 -9.30 11.35
CA MET A 90 -4.46 -8.28 10.52
C MET A 90 -5.39 -7.37 11.32
N THR A 91 -4.83 -6.70 12.32
CA THR A 91 -5.52 -5.63 13.06
C THR A 91 -5.92 -4.48 12.10
N PRO A 92 -6.93 -3.65 12.45
CA PRO A 92 -7.31 -2.50 11.61
C PRO A 92 -6.14 -1.57 11.26
N ASP A 93 -5.22 -1.39 12.21
CA ASP A 93 -4.01 -0.61 12.01
C ASP A 93 -3.06 -1.28 11.03
N ALA A 94 -2.81 -2.59 11.17
CA ALA A 94 -1.97 -3.36 10.25
C ALA A 94 -2.53 -3.36 8.82
N VAL A 95 -3.86 -3.58 8.68
CA VAL A 95 -4.55 -3.49 7.39
C VAL A 95 -4.33 -2.12 6.77
N LEU A 96 -4.52 -1.04 7.54
CA LEU A 96 -4.36 0.31 7.02
C LEU A 96 -2.92 0.59 6.55
N HIS A 97 -1.93 0.14 7.33
CA HIS A 97 -0.53 0.38 7.02
C HIS A 97 -0.01 -0.41 5.81
N ARG A 98 -0.58 -1.59 5.56
CA ARG A 98 -0.10 -2.54 4.53
C ARG A 98 -0.93 -2.51 3.25
N SER A 99 -2.15 -2.00 3.30
CA SER A 99 -3.06 -2.03 2.16
C SER A 99 -2.60 -1.12 1.02
N SER A 100 -2.38 -1.71 -0.15
CA SER A 100 -2.43 -1.01 -1.43
C SER A 100 -3.69 -1.47 -2.16
N MET A 101 -4.76 -0.68 -2.10
CA MET A 101 -6.01 -1.02 -2.77
C MET A 101 -6.84 0.19 -3.16
N ILE A 102 -7.79 0.00 -4.08
CA ILE A 102 -8.88 0.93 -4.33
C ILE A 102 -10.17 0.25 -3.89
N GLU A 103 -10.96 0.99 -3.13
CA GLU A 103 -12.23 0.56 -2.60
C GLU A 103 -13.39 1.26 -3.32
N LEU A 104 -14.39 0.46 -3.69
CA LEU A 104 -15.76 0.90 -3.89
C LEU A 104 -16.59 0.45 -2.69
N GLU A 105 -17.19 1.37 -1.95
CA GLU A 105 -18.18 1.05 -0.91
C GLU A 105 -19.58 1.58 -1.28
N PHE A 106 -20.60 0.75 -1.03
CA PHE A 106 -21.98 1.19 -1.02
C PHE A 106 -22.37 1.66 0.38
N CYS A 107 -22.63 2.96 0.54
CA CYS A 107 -22.82 3.61 1.84
C CYS A 107 -24.15 4.38 1.96
N ASN A 108 -24.52 4.79 3.18
CA ASN A 108 -25.66 5.69 3.38
C ASN A 108 -25.21 7.12 3.12
N LYS A 109 -26.16 8.03 2.86
CA LYS A 109 -25.84 9.45 2.67
C LYS A 109 -25.05 10.05 3.84
N ALA A 110 -25.36 9.61 5.07
CA ALA A 110 -24.72 10.10 6.29
C ALA A 110 -23.27 9.61 6.48
N ASP A 111 -22.83 8.60 5.70
CA ASP A 111 -21.49 8.03 5.76
C ASP A 111 -20.53 8.71 4.75
N LEU A 112 -21.04 9.63 3.92
CA LEU A 112 -20.28 10.36 2.89
C LEU A 112 -19.69 11.64 3.49
N GLU A 113 -18.49 11.98 3.04
CA GLU A 113 -17.85 13.26 3.34
C GLU A 113 -18.31 14.33 2.32
N GLU A 114 -18.08 15.60 2.65
CA GLU A 114 -18.48 16.71 1.77
C GLU A 114 -17.92 16.59 0.33
N PRO A 115 -16.65 16.20 0.11
CA PRO A 115 -16.13 15.99 -1.24
C PRO A 115 -16.82 14.84 -1.99
N ASP A 116 -17.25 13.78 -1.29
CA ASP A 116 -18.01 12.69 -1.92
C ASP A 116 -19.37 13.18 -2.43
N LEU A 117 -20.06 14.03 -1.66
CA LEU A 117 -21.34 14.61 -2.05
C LEU A 117 -21.17 15.60 -3.20
N ALA A 118 -20.13 16.44 -3.16
CA ALA A 118 -19.81 17.38 -4.22
C ALA A 118 -19.48 16.66 -5.55
N LEU A 119 -18.84 15.49 -5.48
CA LEU A 119 -18.53 14.68 -6.66
C LEU A 119 -19.79 14.32 -7.47
N TYR A 120 -20.89 13.95 -6.81
CA TYR A 120 -22.16 13.62 -7.49
C TYR A 120 -22.66 14.77 -8.37
N GLU A 121 -22.66 15.99 -7.83
CA GLU A 121 -23.06 17.19 -8.57
C GLU A 121 -22.07 17.50 -9.69
N ARG A 122 -20.76 17.42 -9.39
CA ARG A 122 -19.67 17.76 -10.32
C ARG A 122 -19.69 16.88 -11.57
N VAL A 123 -19.94 15.58 -11.43
CA VAL A 123 -19.96 14.64 -12.55
C VAL A 123 -21.34 14.50 -13.20
N GLY A 124 -22.35 15.19 -12.67
CA GLY A 124 -23.73 15.09 -13.15
C GLY A 124 -24.30 13.68 -13.01
N MET A 125 -24.09 13.07 -11.84
CA MET A 125 -24.68 11.80 -11.44
C MET A 125 -26.03 12.03 -10.76
N ASP A 126 -27.02 11.21 -11.08
CA ASP A 126 -28.32 11.31 -10.41
C ASP A 126 -28.21 10.97 -8.91
N THR A 127 -28.99 11.67 -8.11
CA THR A 127 -29.13 11.33 -6.68
C THR A 127 -29.77 9.94 -6.55
N PRO A 128 -29.17 9.00 -5.82
CA PRO A 128 -29.73 7.67 -5.65
C PRO A 128 -31.13 7.71 -5.01
N PRO A 129 -32.04 6.79 -5.39
CA PRO A 129 -33.35 6.71 -4.75
C PRO A 129 -33.23 6.36 -3.26
N ARG A 130 -34.28 6.66 -2.48
CA ARG A 130 -34.33 6.33 -1.05
C ARG A 130 -34.05 4.85 -0.83
N GLY A 131 -33.16 4.55 0.11
CA GLY A 131 -32.78 3.19 0.48
C GLY A 131 -31.48 3.17 1.28
N ARG A 132 -31.21 2.04 1.93
CA ARG A 132 -29.97 1.84 2.68
C ARG A 132 -28.82 1.52 1.74
N LYS A 133 -27.63 2.05 2.06
CA LYS A 133 -26.37 1.71 1.38
C LYS A 133 -26.49 1.85 -0.15
N ARG A 134 -27.01 2.98 -0.64
CA ARG A 134 -27.30 3.25 -2.07
C ARG A 134 -26.32 4.23 -2.71
N TRP A 135 -25.57 4.95 -1.90
CA TRP A 135 -24.56 5.88 -2.36
C TRP A 135 -23.27 5.13 -2.63
N VAL A 136 -22.51 5.60 -3.61
CA VAL A 136 -21.22 5.06 -4.01
C VAL A 136 -20.15 5.97 -3.42
N ARG A 137 -19.19 5.38 -2.71
CA ARG A 137 -18.03 6.06 -2.17
C ARG A 137 -16.77 5.34 -2.65
N PHE A 138 -15.74 6.12 -2.99
CA PHE A 138 -14.45 5.56 -3.37
C PHE A 138 -13.36 5.98 -2.40
N ARG A 139 -12.49 5.05 -2.03
CA ARG A 139 -11.28 5.36 -1.27
C ARG A 139 -10.07 4.67 -1.89
N THR A 140 -8.94 5.36 -1.88
CA THR A 140 -7.63 4.80 -2.22
C THR A 140 -6.86 4.56 -0.93
N TYR A 141 -6.28 3.39 -0.82
CA TYR A 141 -5.39 2.97 0.25
C TYR A 141 -4.02 2.82 -0.38
N ARG A 142 -3.04 3.47 0.24
CA ARG A 142 -1.62 3.29 -0.06
C ARG A 142 -0.92 2.91 1.23
N PRO A 143 0.17 2.11 1.16
CA PRO A 143 0.98 1.85 2.33
C PRO A 143 1.36 3.15 3.02
N ARG A 144 1.28 3.18 4.35
CA ARG A 144 1.57 4.37 5.18
C ARG A 144 0.60 5.56 4.97
N THR A 145 -0.60 5.36 4.45
CA THR A 145 -1.59 6.44 4.32
C THR A 145 -2.91 6.08 4.99
N PHE A 146 -3.66 7.09 5.43
CA PHE A 146 -5.07 6.89 5.75
C PHE A 146 -5.89 6.83 4.46
N PRO A 147 -7.10 6.23 4.47
CA PRO A 147 -7.91 6.11 3.27
C PRO A 147 -8.22 7.51 2.74
N TRP A 148 -7.99 7.72 1.44
CA TRP A 148 -8.12 9.04 0.83
C TRP A 148 -8.95 9.01 -0.45
N PHE A 149 -9.23 10.18 -1.01
CA PHE A 149 -9.98 10.32 -2.27
C PHE A 149 -9.09 9.88 -3.45
N PRO A 150 -9.52 8.93 -4.30
CA PRO A 150 -8.75 8.51 -5.47
C PRO A 150 -8.73 9.57 -6.56
N GLN A 151 -7.70 9.53 -7.40
CA GLN A 151 -7.64 10.29 -8.66
C GLN A 151 -8.31 9.51 -9.81
N PRO A 152 -8.74 10.19 -10.90
CA PRO A 152 -9.41 9.54 -12.03
C PRO A 152 -8.67 8.34 -12.62
N GLU A 153 -7.34 8.42 -12.69
CA GLU A 153 -6.49 7.39 -13.30
C GLU A 153 -6.53 6.08 -12.49
N GLU A 154 -6.68 6.20 -11.17
CA GLU A 154 -6.78 5.04 -10.28
C GLU A 154 -8.07 4.24 -10.54
N LEU A 155 -9.16 4.91 -10.92
CA LEU A 155 -10.46 4.27 -11.09
C LEU A 155 -10.53 3.28 -12.26
N LEU A 156 -9.61 3.38 -13.22
CA LEU A 156 -9.58 2.45 -14.37
C LEU A 156 -9.40 1.00 -13.92
N GLN A 157 -8.54 0.79 -12.92
CA GLN A 157 -8.31 -0.54 -12.34
C GLN A 157 -9.54 -1.04 -11.57
N LEU A 158 -10.19 -0.14 -10.82
CA LEU A 158 -11.40 -0.48 -10.08
C LEU A 158 -12.55 -0.85 -11.03
N ASP A 159 -12.76 -0.09 -12.10
CA ASP A 159 -13.78 -0.39 -13.11
C ASP A 159 -13.52 -1.71 -13.83
N LEU A 160 -12.25 -2.01 -14.16
CA LEU A 160 -11.88 -3.33 -14.67
C LEU A 160 -12.24 -4.44 -13.65
N GLY A 161 -11.89 -4.24 -12.38
CA GLY A 161 -12.23 -5.15 -11.28
C GLY A 161 -13.74 -5.42 -11.16
N MET A 162 -14.57 -4.37 -11.23
CA MET A 162 -16.03 -4.51 -11.21
C MET A 162 -16.57 -5.28 -12.42
N ARG A 163 -16.09 -4.95 -13.63
CA ARG A 163 -16.51 -5.62 -14.86
C ARG A 163 -16.10 -7.09 -14.89
N LEU A 164 -14.90 -7.40 -14.40
CA LEU A 164 -14.44 -8.79 -14.27
C LEU A 164 -15.12 -9.53 -13.12
N CYS A 165 -15.52 -8.86 -12.03
CA CYS A 165 -16.37 -9.45 -10.99
C CYS A 165 -17.72 -9.88 -11.55
N HIS A 166 -18.38 -9.05 -12.37
CA HIS A 166 -19.60 -9.46 -13.07
C HIS A 166 -19.35 -10.71 -13.94
N ARG A 167 -18.24 -10.72 -14.70
CA ARG A 167 -17.87 -11.90 -15.50
C ARG A 167 -17.60 -13.14 -14.63
N TYR A 168 -16.93 -12.98 -13.50
CA TYR A 168 -16.64 -14.04 -12.55
C TYR A 168 -17.92 -14.71 -12.04
N LEU A 169 -18.89 -13.90 -11.60
CA LEU A 169 -20.20 -14.39 -11.15
C LEU A 169 -20.96 -15.14 -12.25
N LYS A 170 -20.88 -14.64 -13.50
CA LYS A 170 -21.51 -15.30 -14.64
C LYS A 170 -20.86 -16.67 -14.92
N LEU A 171 -19.54 -16.73 -14.98
CA LEU A 171 -18.80 -17.98 -15.19
C LEU A 171 -19.08 -18.99 -14.07
N MET A 172 -19.13 -18.53 -12.82
CA MET A 172 -19.49 -19.35 -11.67
C MET A 172 -20.92 -19.92 -11.79
N ALA A 173 -21.88 -19.11 -12.22
CA ALA A 173 -23.27 -19.56 -12.38
C ALA A 173 -23.46 -20.56 -13.54
N GLU A 174 -22.59 -20.50 -14.55
CA GLU A 174 -22.59 -21.39 -15.72
C GLU A 174 -21.72 -22.64 -15.53
N ALA A 175 -20.89 -22.68 -14.47
CA ALA A 175 -19.98 -23.78 -14.21
C ALA A 175 -20.70 -25.04 -13.75
N ALA A 176 -20.15 -26.21 -14.13
CA ALA A 176 -20.63 -27.50 -13.62
C ALA A 176 -20.41 -27.66 -12.10
N SER A 177 -19.36 -27.01 -11.58
CA SER A 177 -18.97 -27.00 -10.16
C SER A 177 -18.75 -25.55 -9.68
N PRO A 178 -19.81 -24.81 -9.35
CA PRO A 178 -19.72 -23.43 -8.85
C PRO A 178 -18.88 -23.31 -7.58
N GLU A 179 -18.86 -24.33 -6.73
CA GLU A 179 -18.03 -24.41 -5.52
C GLU A 179 -16.54 -24.26 -5.79
N SER A 180 -16.06 -24.62 -6.99
CA SER A 180 -14.66 -24.45 -7.37
C SER A 180 -14.21 -22.98 -7.45
N PHE A 181 -15.15 -22.03 -7.48
CA PHE A 181 -14.92 -20.57 -7.47
C PHE A 181 -14.83 -19.98 -6.07
N LEU A 182 -15.13 -20.77 -5.05
CA LEU A 182 -15.07 -20.35 -3.65
C LEU A 182 -13.75 -20.80 -3.07
N MET A 183 -13.24 -20.04 -2.11
CA MET A 183 -12.09 -20.50 -1.33
C MET A 183 -12.57 -21.54 -0.33
N GLU A 184 -11.99 -22.74 -0.38
CA GLU A 184 -12.32 -23.78 0.59
C GLU A 184 -11.81 -23.35 1.97
N PRO A 185 -12.70 -23.17 2.97
CA PRO A 185 -12.28 -22.89 4.33
C PRO A 185 -11.83 -24.22 4.95
N ASP A 186 -10.55 -24.56 4.78
CA ASP A 186 -9.95 -25.61 5.58
C ASP A 186 -8.83 -25.01 6.42
N ALA A 187 -9.13 -24.86 7.72
CA ALA A 187 -8.21 -24.36 8.72
C ALA A 187 -6.94 -25.22 8.84
N ASP A 188 -6.96 -26.46 8.33
CA ASP A 188 -5.82 -27.39 8.38
C ASP A 188 -4.99 -27.41 7.07
N GLN A 189 -5.46 -26.80 5.96
CA GLN A 189 -4.78 -26.90 4.65
C GLN A 189 -3.78 -25.79 4.34
N GLY A 190 -3.69 -24.75 5.18
CA GLY A 190 -2.79 -23.62 4.94
C GLY A 190 -3.20 -22.78 3.72
N LEU A 191 -2.24 -22.08 3.11
CA LEU A 191 -2.48 -21.17 1.98
C LEU A 191 -2.90 -21.93 0.70
N PRO A 192 -3.86 -21.40 -0.09
CA PRO A 192 -4.38 -22.11 -1.26
C PRO A 192 -3.32 -22.23 -2.35
N SER A 193 -3.00 -23.45 -2.80
CA SER A 193 -1.94 -23.65 -3.82
C SER A 193 -2.22 -22.98 -5.18
N THR A 194 -3.48 -22.65 -5.47
CA THR A 194 -3.90 -22.00 -6.71
C THR A 194 -4.92 -20.88 -6.47
N LEU A 195 -4.91 -19.85 -7.32
CA LEU A 195 -5.97 -18.85 -7.40
C LEU A 195 -6.60 -18.81 -8.80
N LYS A 196 -7.88 -18.45 -8.89
CA LYS A 196 -8.51 -18.11 -10.17
C LYS A 196 -8.03 -16.73 -10.63
N VAL A 197 -7.36 -16.66 -11.76
CA VAL A 197 -6.80 -15.41 -12.29
C VAL A 197 -7.31 -15.16 -13.71
N PHE A 198 -7.78 -13.93 -13.95
CA PHE A 198 -8.07 -13.43 -15.29
C PHE A 198 -6.77 -13.01 -15.98
N ARG A 199 -6.55 -13.52 -17.19
CA ARG A 199 -5.46 -13.09 -18.09
C ARG A 199 -5.99 -12.52 -19.38
N LEU A 200 -5.38 -11.44 -19.86
CA LEU A 200 -5.73 -10.84 -21.14
C LEU A 200 -5.03 -11.60 -22.27
N SER A 201 -5.75 -11.90 -23.35
CA SER A 201 -5.11 -12.48 -24.54
C SER A 201 -4.12 -11.51 -25.19
N ASP A 202 -2.95 -11.99 -25.58
CA ASP A 202 -1.96 -11.23 -26.38
C ASP A 202 -2.65 -10.59 -27.59
N ALA A 203 -2.63 -9.26 -27.68
CA ALA A 203 -3.31 -8.38 -28.66
C ALA A 203 -4.71 -7.83 -28.33
N ALA A 204 -5.32 -8.15 -27.17
CA ALA A 204 -6.58 -7.51 -26.76
C ALA A 204 -6.35 -6.25 -25.92
N LYS A 205 -7.33 -5.34 -25.89
CA LYS A 205 -7.32 -4.19 -24.98
C LYS A 205 -7.94 -4.55 -23.62
N PRO A 206 -7.45 -4.00 -22.49
CA PRO A 206 -8.05 -4.24 -21.17
C PRO A 206 -9.55 -3.94 -21.08
N SER A 207 -10.05 -2.99 -21.87
CA SER A 207 -11.48 -2.67 -21.96
C SER A 207 -12.35 -3.81 -22.52
N GLU A 208 -11.78 -4.74 -23.29
CA GLU A 208 -12.49 -5.86 -23.92
C GLU A 208 -12.65 -7.02 -22.93
N THR A 209 -13.62 -6.88 -22.01
CA THR A 209 -13.81 -7.82 -20.90
C THR A 209 -14.01 -9.26 -21.33
N ASN A 210 -14.51 -9.53 -22.54
CA ASN A 210 -14.71 -10.86 -23.13
C ASN A 210 -13.40 -11.54 -23.58
N LYS A 211 -12.31 -10.78 -23.72
CA LYS A 211 -10.98 -11.28 -24.12
C LYS A 211 -10.13 -11.75 -22.95
N TRP A 212 -10.54 -11.44 -21.72
CA TRP A 212 -9.93 -12.00 -20.52
C TRP A 212 -10.29 -13.49 -20.40
N THR A 213 -9.41 -14.36 -19.95
CA THR A 213 -9.70 -15.77 -19.72
C THR A 213 -9.42 -16.09 -18.26
N LEU A 214 -10.32 -16.83 -17.62
CA LEU A 214 -10.15 -17.26 -16.23
C LEU A 214 -9.47 -18.62 -16.23
N SER A 215 -8.40 -18.76 -15.45
CA SER A 215 -7.67 -20.01 -15.27
C SER A 215 -7.19 -20.16 -13.83
N ASP A 216 -7.01 -21.39 -13.36
CA ASP A 216 -6.34 -21.66 -12.09
C ASP A 216 -4.82 -21.46 -12.26
N VAL A 217 -4.22 -20.70 -11.35
CA VAL A 217 -2.80 -20.31 -11.38
C VAL A 217 -2.15 -20.71 -10.08
N GLY A 218 -1.06 -21.48 -10.16
CA GLY A 218 -0.25 -21.82 -8.99
C GLY A 218 0.37 -20.58 -8.37
N ILE A 219 0.23 -20.41 -7.06
CA ILE A 219 0.79 -19.29 -6.31
C ILE A 219 1.87 -19.78 -5.37
N ASP A 220 3.09 -19.27 -5.55
CA ASP A 220 4.18 -19.43 -4.58
C ASP A 220 4.04 -18.35 -3.50
N TRP A 221 3.23 -18.63 -2.49
CA TRP A 221 2.99 -17.69 -1.39
C TRP A 221 4.24 -17.34 -0.59
N ASP A 222 5.24 -18.23 -0.55
CA ASP A 222 6.49 -17.97 0.16
C ASP A 222 7.28 -16.84 -0.49
N SER A 223 7.19 -16.72 -1.82
CA SER A 223 7.75 -15.60 -2.58
C SER A 223 6.95 -14.29 -2.47
N CYS A 224 5.70 -14.34 -2.01
CA CYS A 224 4.76 -13.21 -2.03
C CYS A 224 4.94 -12.24 -0.85
N GLN A 225 6.13 -11.98 -0.33
CA GLN A 225 6.30 -11.01 0.76
C GLN A 225 6.17 -9.57 0.25
N ALA A 226 5.68 -8.66 1.11
CA ALA A 226 5.72 -7.25 0.79
C ALA A 226 7.17 -6.84 0.44
N PRO A 227 7.39 -6.06 -0.63
CA PRO A 227 8.72 -5.60 -1.00
C PRO A 227 9.37 -4.88 0.18
N SER A 228 10.42 -5.49 0.73
CA SER A 228 11.28 -4.92 1.76
C SER A 228 12.71 -4.81 1.25
N GLU A 229 12.85 -4.50 -0.04
CA GLU A 229 14.16 -4.41 -0.67
C GLU A 229 15.00 -3.31 0.00
N PRO A 230 16.19 -3.65 0.49
CA PRO A 230 17.11 -2.67 1.04
C PRO A 230 17.44 -1.63 -0.04
N TYR A 231 17.27 -0.34 0.27
CA TYR A 231 17.67 0.74 -0.63
C TYR A 231 19.13 0.55 -1.07
N GLN A 232 19.37 0.65 -2.38
CA GLN A 232 20.69 0.55 -2.99
C GLN A 232 21.14 1.96 -3.42
N PRO A 233 22.11 2.58 -2.73
CA PRO A 233 22.66 3.86 -3.15
C PRO A 233 23.38 3.75 -4.49
N SER A 234 23.38 4.83 -5.26
CA SER A 234 24.14 4.87 -6.53
C SER A 234 25.65 4.78 -6.30
N GLU A 235 26.41 4.29 -7.28
CA GLU A 235 27.88 4.23 -7.18
C GLU A 235 28.50 5.60 -6.87
N PHE A 236 27.94 6.66 -7.47
CA PHE A 236 28.37 8.04 -7.21
C PHE A 236 28.22 8.42 -5.74
N GLU A 237 27.07 8.12 -5.12
CA GLU A 237 26.83 8.43 -3.71
C GLU A 237 27.72 7.62 -2.77
N LEU A 238 27.91 6.33 -3.09
CA LEU A 238 28.79 5.45 -2.32
C LEU A 238 30.22 6.01 -2.31
N HIS A 239 30.76 6.34 -3.48
CA HIS A 239 32.11 6.88 -3.61
C HIS A 239 32.26 8.24 -2.94
N GLN A 240 31.31 9.15 -3.16
CA GLN A 240 31.31 10.48 -2.53
C GLN A 240 31.43 10.39 -1.01
N LEU A 241 30.68 9.50 -0.37
CA LEU A 241 30.75 9.33 1.09
C LEU A 241 31.98 8.56 1.54
N ALA A 242 32.39 7.52 0.81
CA ALA A 242 33.51 6.68 1.18
C ALA A 242 34.87 7.39 1.17
N GLU A 243 34.99 8.51 0.44
CA GLU A 243 36.19 9.36 0.41
C GLU A 243 36.36 10.24 1.65
N LEU A 244 35.33 10.38 2.47
CA LEU A 244 35.40 11.19 3.69
C LEU A 244 36.37 10.57 4.72
N PRO A 245 37.12 11.39 5.47
CA PRO A 245 38.09 10.90 6.45
C PRO A 245 37.37 10.17 7.59
N LYS A 246 37.95 9.06 8.04
CA LYS A 246 37.44 8.33 9.21
C LYS A 246 37.95 8.94 10.50
N GLN A 247 37.08 8.92 11.51
CA GLN A 247 37.40 9.31 12.87
C GLN A 247 36.97 8.20 13.84
N ALA A 248 37.67 8.10 14.97
CA ALA A 248 37.26 7.20 16.03
C ALA A 248 35.90 7.64 16.58
N GLY A 249 34.96 6.71 16.65
CA GLY A 249 33.60 6.98 17.09
C GLY A 249 32.60 5.93 16.64
N VAL A 250 31.45 5.92 17.31
CA VAL A 250 30.32 5.06 16.98
C VAL A 250 29.14 5.97 16.67
N TRP A 251 28.48 5.73 15.54
CA TRP A 251 27.21 6.35 15.23
C TRP A 251 26.06 5.35 15.37
N GLU A 252 24.95 5.77 15.97
CA GLU A 252 23.69 5.03 15.97
C GLU A 252 22.80 5.56 14.85
N LEU A 253 22.29 4.65 14.02
CA LEU A 253 21.39 4.97 12.92
C LEU A 253 20.09 4.18 13.04
N GLY A 254 18.97 4.86 12.88
CA GLY A 254 17.66 4.21 12.83
C GLY A 254 16.62 5.04 12.12
N ALA A 255 15.56 4.38 11.68
CA ALA A 255 14.40 5.01 11.08
C ALA A 255 13.11 4.38 11.65
N ILE A 256 12.11 5.21 11.90
CA ILE A 256 10.78 4.79 12.39
C ILE A 256 9.68 5.52 11.62
N PHE A 257 8.49 4.94 11.61
CA PHE A 257 7.28 5.67 11.26
C PHE A 257 6.86 6.57 12.43
N LEU A 258 6.48 7.81 12.13
CA LEU A 258 5.90 8.69 13.14
C LEU A 258 4.41 8.38 13.32
N PRO A 259 3.89 8.35 14.56
CA PRO A 259 2.49 7.98 14.81
C PRO A 259 1.48 9.04 14.33
N ALA A 260 1.91 10.30 14.17
CA ALA A 260 1.04 11.37 13.69
C ALA A 260 1.19 11.55 12.16
N PRO A 261 0.09 11.50 11.39
CA PRO A 261 0.16 11.73 9.96
C PRO A 261 0.47 13.20 9.63
N ALA A 262 1.20 13.40 8.54
CA ALA A 262 1.39 14.70 7.92
C ALA A 262 0.49 14.82 6.69
N MET A 263 -0.19 15.96 6.54
CA MET A 263 -1.00 16.22 5.34
C MET A 263 -0.11 16.47 4.13
N THR A 264 -0.41 15.83 3.00
CA THR A 264 0.25 16.00 1.71
C THR A 264 -0.78 16.19 0.59
N ALA A 265 -0.33 16.43 -0.65
CA ALA A 265 -1.22 16.53 -1.81
C ALA A 265 -1.96 15.22 -2.12
N THR A 266 -1.38 14.08 -1.75
CA THR A 266 -2.00 12.75 -1.94
C THR A 266 -2.80 12.28 -0.72
N GLY A 267 -2.94 13.15 0.29
CA GLY A 267 -3.64 12.89 1.54
C GLY A 267 -2.73 12.80 2.76
N PRO A 268 -3.29 12.40 3.92
CA PRO A 268 -2.53 12.16 5.15
C PRO A 268 -1.58 10.96 5.02
N VAL A 269 -0.29 11.22 5.18
CA VAL A 269 0.79 10.24 5.10
C VAL A 269 1.44 10.07 6.46
N ILE A 270 1.73 8.84 6.84
CA ILE A 270 2.53 8.47 8.00
C ILE A 270 4.01 8.67 7.63
N PRO A 271 4.67 9.72 8.16
CA PRO A 271 6.03 10.06 7.77
C PRO A 271 7.03 9.02 8.28
N VAL A 272 8.14 8.87 7.57
CA VAL A 272 9.34 8.20 8.10
C VAL A 272 10.28 9.26 8.62
N ILE A 273 10.80 9.08 9.83
CA ILE A 273 11.89 9.87 10.37
C ILE A 273 13.10 8.97 10.54
N ALA A 274 14.26 9.42 10.08
CA ALA A 274 15.53 8.77 10.33
C ALA A 274 16.51 9.72 11.02
N ILE A 275 17.35 9.16 11.88
CA ILE A 275 18.32 9.91 12.66
C ILE A 275 19.66 9.16 12.61
N ALA A 276 20.73 9.91 12.36
CA ALA A 276 22.11 9.46 12.49
C ALA A 276 22.77 10.24 13.63
N LEU A 277 23.11 9.54 14.71
CA LEU A 277 23.55 10.15 15.97
C LEU A 277 24.99 9.78 16.27
N ASP A 278 25.83 10.76 16.61
CA ASP A 278 27.15 10.48 17.20
C ASP A 278 26.99 10.22 18.70
N VAL A 279 27.47 9.07 19.19
CA VAL A 279 27.34 8.67 20.60
C VAL A 279 27.99 9.66 21.56
N ARG A 280 28.97 10.46 21.09
CA ARG A 280 29.63 11.49 21.90
C ARG A 280 28.75 12.72 22.17
N MET A 281 27.63 12.87 21.44
CA MET A 281 26.58 13.89 21.65
C MET A 281 27.12 15.32 21.89
N GLU A 282 27.79 15.88 20.88
CA GLU A 282 28.26 17.28 20.93
C GLU A 282 27.21 18.29 20.42
N GLN A 283 26.25 17.83 19.63
CA GLN A 283 25.21 18.65 19.00
C GLN A 283 23.87 17.89 18.98
N PRO A 284 22.73 18.61 19.01
CA PRO A 284 21.43 17.96 18.89
C PRO A 284 21.33 17.20 17.55
N PRO A 285 20.70 16.01 17.53
CA PRO A 285 20.48 15.29 16.29
C PRO A 285 19.65 16.12 15.31
N GLN A 286 20.04 16.06 14.03
CA GLN A 286 19.21 16.54 12.94
C GLN A 286 18.39 15.38 12.38
N PRO A 287 17.07 15.34 12.61
CA PRO A 287 16.23 14.32 12.02
C PRO A 287 16.00 14.57 10.52
N HIS A 288 16.06 13.50 9.73
CA HIS A 288 15.63 13.51 8.35
C HIS A 288 14.21 12.95 8.26
N LEU A 289 13.27 13.79 7.85
CA LEU A 289 11.85 13.43 7.70
C LEU A 289 11.50 13.26 6.23
N SER A 290 10.79 12.19 5.89
CA SER A 290 10.21 11.98 4.57
C SER A 290 8.72 11.66 4.64
N THR A 291 7.94 12.41 3.86
CA THR A 291 6.53 12.13 3.55
C THR A 291 6.36 11.51 2.16
N ASP A 292 7.46 11.18 1.48
CA ASP A 292 7.43 10.49 0.19
C ASP A 292 6.99 9.03 0.41
N LEU A 293 5.98 8.61 -0.34
CA LEU A 293 5.41 7.26 -0.28
C LEU A 293 6.34 6.22 -0.88
N GLU A 294 7.17 6.62 -1.85
CA GLU A 294 8.15 5.75 -2.50
C GLU A 294 9.45 5.62 -1.67
N ALA A 295 9.64 6.49 -0.67
CA ALA A 295 10.80 6.44 0.19
C ALA A 295 10.68 5.31 1.22
N SER A 296 11.46 4.25 1.03
CA SER A 296 11.59 3.17 2.02
C SER A 296 12.31 3.64 3.28
N PRO A 297 12.07 3.04 4.47
CA PRO A 297 12.80 3.38 5.68
C PRO A 297 14.33 3.29 5.53
N SER A 298 14.82 2.32 4.75
CA SER A 298 16.24 2.21 4.41
C SER A 298 16.78 3.38 3.59
N LYS A 299 15.96 3.93 2.67
CA LYS A 299 16.34 5.11 1.89
C LYS A 299 16.46 6.32 2.80
N VAL A 300 15.46 6.56 3.65
CA VAL A 300 15.46 7.69 4.59
C VAL A 300 16.62 7.58 5.58
N LEU A 301 16.96 6.35 6.00
CA LEU A 301 18.14 6.06 6.82
C LEU A 301 19.45 6.39 6.10
N TRP A 302 19.59 6.02 4.82
CA TRP A 302 20.73 6.40 4.00
C TRP A 302 20.87 7.92 3.87
N ASP A 303 19.76 8.61 3.61
CA ASP A 303 19.75 10.07 3.47
C ASP A 303 20.18 10.74 4.79
N ALA A 304 19.76 10.22 5.95
CA ALA A 304 20.22 10.68 7.26
C ALA A 304 21.73 10.46 7.48
N LEU A 305 22.26 9.28 7.10
CA LEU A 305 23.70 9.00 7.14
C LEU A 305 24.48 10.02 6.29
N LYS A 306 24.02 10.24 5.06
CA LYS A 306 24.65 11.14 4.10
C LYS A 306 24.71 12.56 4.63
N ILE A 307 23.59 13.08 5.13
CA ILE A 307 23.51 14.41 5.74
C ILE A 307 24.52 14.52 6.88
N LYS A 308 24.50 13.58 7.83
CA LYS A 308 25.40 13.60 8.98
C LYS A 308 26.88 13.54 8.60
N ALA A 309 27.24 12.67 7.65
CA ALA A 309 28.60 12.51 7.16
C ALA A 309 29.13 13.77 6.46
N LEU A 310 28.30 14.40 5.63
CA LEU A 310 28.65 15.64 4.95
C LEU A 310 28.74 16.83 5.92
N GLU A 311 27.88 16.90 6.94
CA GLU A 311 27.97 17.94 7.97
C GLU A 311 29.22 17.78 8.83
N ALA A 312 29.54 16.55 9.24
CA ALA A 312 30.74 16.26 10.01
C ALA A 312 32.03 16.31 9.18
N GLN A 313 31.91 16.30 7.84
CA GLN A 313 33.03 16.09 6.91
C GLN A 313 33.88 14.87 7.28
N ALA A 314 33.24 13.82 7.82
CA ALA A 314 33.90 12.65 8.39
C ALA A 314 32.96 11.45 8.50
N LEU A 315 33.55 10.26 8.64
CA LEU A 315 32.86 9.01 8.93
C LEU A 315 33.27 8.44 10.29
N PRO A 316 32.39 7.72 11.00
CA PRO A 316 32.74 7.02 12.22
C PRO A 316 33.56 5.76 11.92
N SER A 317 34.19 5.19 12.95
CA SER A 317 34.79 3.85 12.85
C SER A 317 33.72 2.76 12.80
N GLU A 318 32.60 2.97 13.49
CA GLU A 318 31.50 2.02 13.54
C GLU A 318 30.12 2.69 13.37
N ILE A 319 29.20 1.98 12.72
CA ILE A 319 27.78 2.32 12.63
C ILE A 319 26.98 1.18 13.26
N HIS A 320 26.10 1.52 14.20
CA HIS A 320 25.18 0.58 14.84
C HIS A 320 23.77 0.80 14.31
N VAL A 321 23.10 -0.28 13.94
CA VAL A 321 21.71 -0.31 13.45
C VAL A 321 20.92 -1.43 14.14
N SER A 322 19.59 -1.37 14.13
CA SER A 322 18.75 -2.34 14.85
C SER A 322 17.97 -3.32 13.96
N THR A 323 18.07 -3.22 12.64
CA THR A 323 17.30 -4.07 11.71
C THR A 323 18.17 -4.68 10.61
N ASP A 324 17.79 -5.87 10.13
CA ASP A 324 18.48 -6.58 9.04
C ASP A 324 18.46 -5.78 7.73
N VAL A 325 17.34 -5.11 7.45
CA VAL A 325 17.19 -4.24 6.27
C VAL A 325 18.16 -3.06 6.34
N ALA A 326 18.28 -2.41 7.50
CA ALA A 326 19.21 -1.29 7.67
C ALA A 326 20.68 -1.74 7.54
N GLU A 327 21.04 -2.88 8.14
CA GLU A 327 22.39 -3.44 7.97
C GLU A 327 22.67 -3.77 6.50
N SER A 328 21.73 -4.44 5.83
CA SER A 328 21.85 -4.83 4.42
C SER A 328 21.99 -3.61 3.50
N SER A 329 21.22 -2.54 3.72
CA SER A 329 21.31 -1.30 2.94
C SER A 329 22.66 -0.60 3.06
N LEU A 330 23.39 -0.81 4.14
CA LEU A 330 24.69 -0.18 4.35
C LEU A 330 25.87 -1.06 3.94
N GLN A 331 25.65 -2.31 3.51
CA GLN A 331 26.74 -3.26 3.21
C GLN A 331 27.69 -2.77 2.11
N ALA A 332 27.15 -2.27 0.99
CA ALA A 332 27.96 -1.76 -0.11
C ALA A 332 28.84 -0.58 0.34
N PHE A 333 28.26 0.33 1.13
CA PHE A 333 28.97 1.45 1.73
C PHE A 333 30.04 1.00 2.73
N ALA A 334 29.73 0.04 3.61
CA ALA A 334 30.66 -0.49 4.60
C ALA A 334 31.90 -1.10 3.92
N LYS A 335 31.69 -1.86 2.83
CA LYS A 335 32.76 -2.48 2.05
C LYS A 335 33.67 -1.45 1.38
N LEU A 336 33.09 -0.39 0.82
CA LEU A 336 33.84 0.63 0.09
C LEU A 336 34.57 1.60 1.04
N SER A 337 33.85 2.12 2.04
CA SER A 337 34.41 3.06 3.00
C SER A 337 35.34 2.35 3.99
N GLY A 338 35.09 1.08 4.32
CA GLY A 338 35.74 0.34 5.41
C GLY A 338 35.26 0.77 6.80
N VAL A 339 34.06 1.35 6.91
CA VAL A 339 33.34 1.56 8.18
C VAL A 339 32.73 0.23 8.61
N LYS A 340 32.80 -0.10 9.91
CA LYS A 340 32.20 -1.34 10.43
C LYS A 340 30.72 -1.10 10.74
N VAL A 341 29.82 -1.72 9.98
CA VAL A 341 28.37 -1.73 10.29
C VAL A 341 28.07 -2.94 11.16
N GLN A 342 27.33 -2.76 12.26
CA GLN A 342 26.93 -3.82 13.17
C GLN A 342 25.45 -3.72 13.49
N ARG A 343 24.71 -4.81 13.29
CA ARG A 343 23.39 -4.97 13.89
C ARG A 343 23.49 -5.22 15.39
N VAL A 344 22.79 -4.42 16.18
CA VAL A 344 22.72 -4.51 17.65
C VAL A 344 21.26 -4.68 18.10
N GLU A 345 21.03 -5.32 19.24
CA GLU A 345 19.67 -5.57 19.75
C GLU A 345 18.93 -4.29 20.17
N SER A 346 19.68 -3.25 20.58
CA SER A 346 19.12 -1.96 20.96
C SER A 346 20.09 -0.83 20.62
N LEU A 347 19.55 0.35 20.34
CA LEU A 347 20.29 1.59 20.13
C LEU A 347 20.10 2.46 21.38
N PRO A 348 21.05 2.48 22.33
CA PRO A 348 20.85 3.09 23.65
C PRO A 348 20.42 4.57 23.61
N LEU A 349 21.00 5.38 22.72
CA LEU A 349 20.66 6.80 22.64
C LEU A 349 19.44 7.04 21.75
N LEU A 350 19.43 6.39 20.59
CA LEU A 350 18.41 6.59 19.57
C LEU A 350 17.07 5.96 19.96
N GLY A 351 17.10 4.83 20.69
CA GLY A 351 15.91 4.15 21.19
C GLY A 351 15.10 5.00 22.17
N GLY A 352 15.77 5.68 23.11
CA GLY A 352 15.11 6.61 24.04
C GLY A 352 14.51 7.84 23.32
N LEU A 353 15.20 8.34 22.30
CA LEU A 353 14.73 9.46 21.49
C LEU A 353 13.45 9.09 20.73
N PHE A 354 13.44 7.92 20.08
CA PHE A 354 12.28 7.41 19.37
C PHE A 354 11.09 7.11 20.28
N GLN A 355 11.31 6.56 21.48
CA GLN A 355 10.24 6.41 22.46
C GLN A 355 9.64 7.75 22.88
N THR A 356 10.48 8.76 23.07
CA THR A 356 10.03 10.11 23.43
C THR A 356 9.20 10.74 22.31
N MET A 357 9.64 10.61 21.06
CA MET A 357 8.89 11.09 19.88
C MET A 357 7.52 10.39 19.76
N ALA A 358 7.49 9.07 19.94
CA ALA A 358 6.24 8.30 19.89
C ALA A 358 5.25 8.73 20.99
N GLN A 359 5.73 9.01 22.21
CA GLN A 359 4.89 9.42 23.34
C GLN A 359 4.45 10.90 23.25
N GLY A 360 5.32 11.78 22.75
CA GLY A 360 5.05 13.21 22.67
C GLY A 360 4.02 13.59 21.60
N MET A 361 3.91 12.78 20.53
CA MET A 361 2.97 13.01 19.42
C MET A 361 1.61 12.32 19.61
N GLY A 362 1.46 11.47 20.64
CA GLY A 362 0.19 10.82 21.00
C GLY A 362 -0.68 11.62 21.98
N ARG A 363 -0.35 12.90 22.23
CA ARG A 363 -1.08 13.80 23.14
C ARG A 363 -1.84 14.88 22.41
#